data_AF-A0A960I0L3-F1
#
_entry.id   AF-A0A960I0L3-F1
#
_cell.length_a   1.000
_cell.length_b   1.000
_cell.length_c   1.000
_cell.angle_alpha   90.00
_cell.angle_beta   90.00
_cell.angle_gamma   90.00
#
_symmetry.space_group_name_H-M   'P 1'
#
loop_
_entity.id
_entity.type
_entity.pdbx_description
1 polymer ?
#
loop_
_entity_poly.entity_id
_entity_poly.type
_entity_poly.pdbx_seq_one_letter_code
_entity_poly.pdbx_strand_id
1 'polypeptide(L)'
;ERLRELFAPTDVDFGAWYLPIVRRGAFMLTNNHPRLDAIVQIARIVATRLGADPALVAYDWTQAIPDGLLASGVSWPIYPGVGAHLDLAGAFSWRLVGGEVIGLERFVEASLAVYYGQDPAVVDIRHLDADPRFLAVLGDRRTSVNASATTSTEAR
;
A
#
# COMPACT_ATOMS: atom_id res chain seq x y z
N GLU A 1 2.55 -14.07 -4.45
CA GLU A 1 1.70 -14.45 -5.58
C GLU A 1 1.22 -13.27 -6.44
N ARG A 2 0.34 -12.37 -5.98
CA ARG A 2 -0.24 -11.33 -6.86
C ARG A 2 0.76 -10.47 -7.65
N LEU A 3 1.84 -10.02 -7.01
CA LEU A 3 2.87 -9.22 -7.69
C LEU A 3 3.61 -10.03 -8.78
N ARG A 4 3.83 -11.32 -8.55
CA ARG A 4 4.44 -12.22 -9.54
C ARG A 4 3.51 -12.44 -10.74
N GLU A 5 2.21 -12.56 -10.50
CA GLU A 5 1.20 -12.65 -11.58
C GLU A 5 1.20 -11.40 -12.48
N LEU A 6 1.45 -10.22 -11.92
CA LEU A 6 1.56 -8.98 -12.71
C LEU A 6 2.78 -8.95 -13.64
N PHE A 7 3.85 -9.67 -13.29
CA PHE A 7 5.05 -9.79 -14.13
C PHE A 7 4.91 -10.90 -15.19
N ALA A 8 4.07 -11.90 -14.96
CA ALA A 8 3.88 -13.04 -15.85
C ALA A 8 3.56 -12.68 -17.33
N PRO A 9 2.75 -11.64 -17.65
CA PRO A 9 2.52 -11.26 -19.05
C PRO A 9 3.63 -10.38 -19.64
N THR A 10 4.64 -10.00 -18.85
CA THR A 10 5.76 -9.17 -19.31
C THR A 10 6.95 -10.04 -19.66
N ASP A 11 7.89 -9.48 -20.42
CA ASP A 11 9.18 -10.10 -20.68
C ASP A 11 10.17 -9.90 -19.51
N VAL A 12 9.82 -9.13 -18.48
CA VAL A 12 10.69 -8.84 -17.32
C VAL A 12 10.79 -10.04 -16.39
N ASP A 13 12.02 -10.50 -16.13
CA ASP A 13 12.25 -11.51 -15.10
C ASP A 13 11.94 -10.95 -13.71
N PHE A 14 10.91 -11.51 -13.08
CA PHE A 14 10.50 -11.15 -11.72
C PHE A 14 11.65 -11.36 -10.72
N GLY A 15 12.47 -12.41 -10.87
CA GLY A 15 13.58 -12.70 -9.96
C GLY A 15 14.65 -11.61 -10.00
N ALA A 16 15.05 -11.20 -11.20
CA ALA A 16 15.99 -10.11 -11.44
C ALA A 16 15.54 -8.75 -10.87
N TRP A 17 14.22 -8.50 -10.81
CA TRP A 17 13.68 -7.30 -10.17
C TRP A 17 13.50 -7.45 -8.65
N TYR A 18 12.88 -8.53 -8.20
CA TYR A 18 12.41 -8.70 -6.82
C TYR A 18 13.55 -8.98 -5.83
N LEU A 19 14.49 -9.86 -6.17
CA LEU A 19 15.52 -10.31 -5.22
C LEU A 19 16.47 -9.18 -4.77
N PRO A 20 16.94 -8.27 -5.65
CA PRO A 20 17.78 -7.14 -5.23
C PRO A 20 17.04 -6.16 -4.31
N ILE A 21 15.71 -6.06 -4.47
CA ILE A 21 14.87 -5.09 -3.76
C ILE A 21 14.44 -5.62 -2.39
N VAL A 22 13.92 -6.84 -2.31
CA VAL A 22 13.40 -7.40 -1.04
C VAL A 22 14.49 -7.53 0.04
N ARG A 23 15.74 -7.76 -0.38
CA ARG A 23 16.90 -7.81 0.54
C ARG A 23 17.19 -6.47 1.22
N ARG A 24 16.66 -5.36 0.71
CA ARG A 24 16.80 -4.00 1.28
C ARG A 24 15.62 -3.63 2.19
N GLY A 25 14.66 -4.54 2.37
CA GLY A 25 13.48 -4.37 3.19
C GLY A 25 12.27 -3.87 2.41
N ALA A 26 11.44 -3.05 3.05
CA ALA A 26 10.24 -2.49 2.45
C ALA A 26 10.58 -1.62 1.23
N PHE A 27 9.93 -1.91 0.10
CA PHE A 27 10.19 -1.25 -1.19
C PHE A 27 9.03 -0.35 -1.66
N MET A 28 8.02 -0.19 -0.81
CA MET A 28 6.81 0.57 -1.04
C MET A 28 6.66 1.61 0.09
N LEU A 29 6.40 2.87 -0.27
CA LEU A 29 6.09 3.97 0.65
C LEU A 29 4.61 3.92 1.10
N THR A 30 3.74 3.52 0.19
CA THR A 30 2.31 3.23 0.37
C THR A 30 1.98 1.98 -0.46
N ASN A 31 0.73 1.55 -0.52
CA ASN A 31 0.35 0.41 -1.37
C ASN A 31 0.66 0.57 -2.87
N ASN A 32 0.81 1.79 -3.37
CA ASN A 32 0.98 2.09 -4.80
C ASN A 32 2.18 3.01 -5.12
N HIS A 33 2.90 3.53 -4.12
CA HIS A 33 4.07 4.38 -4.33
C HIS A 33 5.36 3.60 -4.03
N PRO A 34 6.04 3.03 -5.03
CA PRO A 34 7.33 2.38 -4.83
C PRO A 34 8.40 3.38 -4.39
N ARG A 35 9.37 2.91 -3.60
CA ARG A 35 10.59 3.67 -3.30
C ARG A 35 11.45 3.83 -4.57
N LEU A 36 12.28 4.87 -4.60
CA LEU A 36 13.16 5.13 -5.73
C LEU A 36 14.01 3.92 -6.15
N ASP A 37 14.52 3.13 -5.20
CA ASP A 37 15.34 1.96 -5.51
C ASP A 37 14.58 0.86 -6.26
N ALA A 38 13.31 0.61 -5.91
CA ALA A 38 12.43 -0.28 -6.67
C ALA A 38 12.20 0.19 -8.11
N ILE A 39 12.05 1.50 -8.31
CA ILE A 39 11.90 2.13 -9.63
C ILE A 39 13.21 2.03 -10.41
N VAL A 40 14.34 2.34 -9.79
CA VAL A 40 15.67 2.24 -10.41
C VAL A 40 15.96 0.81 -10.86
N GLN A 41 15.59 -0.20 -10.08
CA GLN A 41 15.85 -1.59 -10.46
C GLN A 41 15.07 -2.02 -11.71
N ILE A 42 13.79 -1.65 -11.84
CA ILE A 42 13.04 -1.93 -13.07
C ILE A 42 13.61 -1.13 -14.25
N ALA A 43 13.98 0.13 -14.03
CA ALA A 43 14.55 0.98 -15.07
C ALA A 43 15.89 0.45 -15.59
N ARG A 44 16.74 -0.13 -14.73
CA ARG A 44 18.00 -0.79 -15.14
C ARG A 44 17.76 -2.01 -16.03
N ILE A 45 16.75 -2.83 -15.72
CA ILE A 45 16.40 -3.99 -16.55
C ILE A 45 15.97 -3.52 -17.94
N VAL A 46 15.13 -2.49 -18.02
CA VAL A 46 14.69 -1.89 -19.29
C VAL A 46 15.87 -1.26 -20.04
N ALA A 47 16.72 -0.48 -19.38
CA ALA A 47 17.88 0.17 -20.00
C ALA A 47 18.87 -0.86 -20.60
N THR A 48 19.12 -1.95 -19.87
CA THR A 48 19.98 -3.05 -20.36
C THR A 48 19.42 -3.66 -21.64
N ARG A 49 18.10 -3.86 -21.72
CA ARG A 49 17.43 -4.41 -22.91
C ARG A 49 17.46 -3.48 -24.11
N LEU A 50 17.43 -2.17 -23.85
CA LEU A 50 17.55 -1.15 -24.89
C LEU A 50 19.00 -0.96 -25.37
N GLY A 51 19.97 -1.69 -24.81
CA GLY A 51 21.38 -1.60 -25.20
C GLY A 51 22.09 -0.37 -24.64
N ALA A 52 21.62 0.18 -23.51
CA ALA A 52 22.31 1.27 -22.84
C ALA A 52 23.74 0.87 -22.41
N ASP A 53 24.63 1.86 -22.29
CA ASP A 53 26.01 1.66 -21.84
C ASP A 53 26.04 0.93 -20.48
N PRO A 54 26.66 -0.27 -20.40
CA PRO A 54 26.74 -1.02 -19.16
C PRO A 54 27.37 -0.24 -17.99
N ALA A 55 28.33 0.65 -18.26
CA ALA A 55 28.95 1.47 -17.21
C ALA A 55 27.96 2.48 -16.62
N LEU A 56 27.10 3.08 -17.45
CA LEU A 56 26.06 4.01 -17.00
C LEU A 56 24.93 3.27 -16.26
N VAL A 57 24.56 2.06 -16.71
CA VAL A 57 23.55 1.24 -16.03
C VAL A 57 24.03 0.78 -14.65
N ALA A 58 25.33 0.45 -14.52
CA ALA A 58 25.94 0.01 -13.28
C ALA A 58 26.07 1.12 -12.22
N TYR A 59 26.08 2.39 -12.63
CA TYR A 59 26.12 3.54 -11.71
C TYR A 59 24.93 3.55 -10.74
N ASP A 60 25.12 4.07 -9.52
CA ASP A 60 24.03 4.21 -8.55
C ASP A 60 23.12 5.40 -8.86
N TRP A 61 22.05 5.14 -9.60
CA TRP A 61 21.09 6.17 -10.02
C TRP A 61 20.38 6.83 -8.84
N THR A 62 20.33 6.17 -7.67
CA THR A 62 19.73 6.76 -6.46
C THR A 62 20.51 7.95 -5.92
N GLN A 63 21.78 8.13 -6.33
CA GLN A 63 22.58 9.32 -6.00
C GLN A 63 22.36 10.50 -6.95
N ALA A 64 21.81 10.25 -8.15
CA ALA A 64 21.61 11.27 -9.18
C ALA A 64 20.15 11.71 -9.32
N ILE A 65 19.20 10.88 -8.87
CA ILE A 65 17.77 11.10 -9.05
C ILE A 65 17.10 11.34 -7.69
N PRO A 66 16.34 12.43 -7.51
CA PRO A 66 15.56 12.62 -6.29
C PRO A 66 14.37 11.64 -6.22
N ASP A 67 14.03 11.17 -5.02
CA ASP A 67 12.81 10.37 -4.81
C ASP A 67 11.57 11.28 -4.84
N GLY A 68 11.00 11.46 -6.03
CA GLY A 68 9.83 12.32 -6.25
C GLY A 68 8.55 11.83 -5.56
N LEU A 69 8.37 10.52 -5.42
CA LEU A 69 7.20 9.94 -4.75
C LEU A 69 7.30 10.13 -3.23
N LEU A 70 8.51 9.98 -2.66
CA LEU A 70 8.73 10.34 -1.27
C LEU A 70 8.59 11.85 -1.05
N ALA A 71 9.10 12.68 -1.95
CA ALA A 71 9.04 14.13 -1.80
C ALA A 71 7.60 14.67 -1.76
N SER A 72 6.75 14.17 -2.65
CA SER A 72 5.37 14.65 -2.85
C SER A 72 4.28 13.80 -2.18
N GLY A 73 4.64 12.66 -1.60
CA GLY A 73 3.69 11.68 -1.08
C GLY A 73 3.70 11.52 0.43
N VAL A 74 2.84 10.62 0.90
CA VAL A 74 2.89 10.10 2.27
C VAL A 74 3.78 8.87 2.34
N SER A 75 4.28 8.56 3.53
CA SER A 75 4.96 7.29 3.82
C SER A 75 4.28 6.62 5.01
N TRP A 76 3.89 5.36 4.82
CA TRP A 76 3.26 4.53 5.84
C TRP A 76 4.30 3.61 6.49
N PRO A 77 4.33 3.51 7.82
CA PRO A 77 5.21 2.58 8.49
C PRO A 77 4.71 1.14 8.34
N ILE A 78 5.62 0.19 8.48
CA ILE A 78 5.25 -1.19 8.78
C ILE A 78 4.91 -1.26 10.26
N TYR A 79 3.74 -1.78 10.62
CA TYR A 79 3.39 -1.93 12.02
C TYR A 79 4.33 -2.93 12.73
N PRO A 80 4.74 -2.67 13.99
CA PRO A 80 5.69 -3.52 14.72
C PRO A 80 5.37 -5.01 14.70
N GLY A 81 4.10 -5.40 14.86
CA GLY A 81 3.71 -6.82 14.80
C GLY A 81 3.92 -7.46 13.43
N VAL A 82 3.69 -6.71 12.35
CA VAL A 82 3.95 -7.17 10.97
C VAL A 82 5.45 -7.20 10.70
N GLY A 83 6.17 -6.16 11.12
CA GLY A 83 7.62 -6.04 10.97
C GLY A 83 8.34 -7.22 11.63
N ALA A 84 8.00 -7.53 12.88
CA ALA A 84 8.57 -8.67 13.59
C ALA A 84 8.35 -10.01 12.87
N HIS A 85 7.19 -10.22 12.24
CA HIS A 85 6.91 -11.45 11.50
C HIS A 85 7.68 -11.56 10.18
N LEU A 86 8.05 -10.42 9.58
CA LEU A 86 8.75 -10.34 8.30
C LEU A 86 10.24 -10.06 8.42
N ASP A 87 10.79 -10.01 9.65
CA ASP A 87 12.15 -9.58 9.95
C ASP A 87 12.48 -8.18 9.38
N LEU A 88 11.52 -7.27 9.54
CA LEU A 88 11.59 -5.87 9.10
C LEU A 88 11.44 -4.91 10.30
N ALA A 89 12.08 -3.75 10.19
CA ALA A 89 11.87 -2.67 11.15
C ALA A 89 10.41 -2.18 11.10
N GLY A 90 9.73 -2.24 12.24
CA GLY A 90 8.40 -1.67 12.40
C GLY A 90 8.43 -0.34 13.15
N ALA A 91 7.42 0.49 12.91
CA ALA A 91 7.31 1.81 13.51
C ALA A 91 5.84 2.28 13.61
N PHE A 92 5.66 3.37 14.36
CA PHE A 92 4.41 4.15 14.38
C PHE A 92 4.73 5.61 14.01
N SER A 93 5.28 5.80 12.82
CA SER A 93 5.69 7.11 12.30
C SER A 93 5.26 7.24 10.85
N TRP A 94 4.40 8.22 10.58
CA TRP A 94 3.87 8.48 9.24
C TRP A 94 4.42 9.80 8.74
N ARG A 95 4.96 9.82 7.52
CA ARG A 95 5.28 11.06 6.82
C ARG A 95 4.05 11.55 6.07
N LEU A 96 3.66 12.80 6.25
CA LEU A 96 2.60 13.46 5.51
C LEU A 96 3.14 14.10 4.21
N VAL A 97 2.25 14.55 3.32
CA VAL A 97 2.62 15.19 2.03
C VAL A 97 3.59 16.37 2.24
N GLY A 98 3.38 17.16 3.30
CA GLY A 98 4.25 18.31 3.65
C GLY A 98 5.60 17.93 4.28
N GLY A 99 5.91 16.65 4.42
CA GLY A 99 7.14 16.17 5.06
C GLY A 99 7.10 16.08 6.58
N GLU A 100 6.05 16.58 7.21
CA GLU A 100 5.80 16.39 8.64
C GLU A 100 5.74 14.89 8.98
N VAL A 101 6.35 14.51 10.09
CA VAL A 101 6.28 13.14 10.63
C VAL A 101 5.42 13.15 11.89
N ILE A 102 4.35 12.37 11.88
CA ILE A 102 3.41 12.24 12.99
C ILE A 102 3.48 10.85 13.62
N GLY A 103 3.16 10.77 14.91
CA GLY A 103 3.06 9.52 15.67
C GLY A 103 1.66 8.90 15.67
N LEU A 104 1.53 7.75 16.36
CA LEU A 104 0.29 6.94 16.42
C LEU A 104 -0.94 7.73 16.86
N GLU A 105 -0.85 8.42 18.00
CA GLU A 105 -2.00 9.12 18.60
C GLU A 105 -2.56 10.16 17.62
N ARG A 106 -1.68 11.00 17.06
CA ARG A 106 -2.07 12.02 16.09
C ARG A 106 -2.63 11.42 14.81
N PHE A 107 -2.05 10.31 14.32
CA PHE A 107 -2.55 9.62 13.15
C PHE A 107 -3.95 9.03 13.38
N VAL A 108 -4.20 8.39 14.53
CA VAL A 108 -5.50 7.82 14.88
C VAL A 108 -6.55 8.91 15.03
N GLU A 109 -6.24 9.99 15.76
CA GLU A 109 -7.13 11.14 15.92
C GLU A 109 -7.52 11.74 14.55
N ALA A 110 -6.54 12.02 13.69
CA ALA A 110 -6.79 12.58 12.36
C ALA A 110 -7.60 11.63 11.48
N SER A 111 -7.32 10.32 11.52
CA SER A 111 -8.04 9.32 10.74
C SER A 111 -9.50 9.21 11.18
N LEU A 112 -9.75 9.14 12.50
CA LEU A 112 -11.10 9.08 13.04
C LEU A 112 -11.89 10.36 12.77
N ALA A 113 -11.26 11.53 12.86
CA ALA A 113 -11.90 12.79 12.52
C ALA A 113 -12.40 12.81 11.06
N VAL A 114 -11.63 12.24 10.13
CA VAL A 114 -12.07 12.08 8.73
C VAL A 114 -13.31 11.18 8.66
N TYR A 115 -13.32 10.04 9.36
CA TYR A 115 -14.48 9.13 9.36
C TYR A 115 -15.72 9.73 10.00
N TYR A 116 -15.59 10.47 11.11
CA TYR A 116 -16.72 11.13 11.76
C TYR A 116 -17.39 12.19 10.89
N GLY A 117 -16.65 12.78 9.94
CA GLY A 117 -17.19 13.74 8.99
C GLY A 117 -17.97 13.10 7.83
N GLN A 118 -18.01 11.78 7.71
CA GLN A 118 -18.69 11.06 6.63
C GLN A 118 -20.07 10.57 7.09
N ASP A 119 -21.07 10.66 6.22
CA ASP A 119 -22.34 9.95 6.40
C ASP A 119 -22.13 8.47 6.04
N PRO A 120 -22.30 7.52 6.99
CA PRO A 120 -22.14 6.10 6.69
C PRO A 120 -23.07 5.60 5.57
N ALA A 121 -24.22 6.24 5.37
CA ALA A 121 -25.19 5.85 4.35
C ALA A 121 -24.69 6.10 2.92
N VAL A 122 -23.69 6.95 2.71
CA VAL A 122 -23.15 7.27 1.38
C VAL A 122 -21.82 6.57 1.07
N VAL A 123 -21.29 5.76 2.00
CA VAL A 123 -20.03 5.03 1.80
C VAL A 123 -20.26 3.85 0.85
N ASP A 124 -19.59 3.86 -0.30
CA ASP A 124 -19.66 2.78 -1.28
C ASP A 124 -18.77 1.58 -0.87
N ILE A 125 -19.43 0.53 -0.40
CA ILE A 125 -18.79 -0.73 0.00
C ILE A 125 -18.91 -1.85 -1.04
N ARG A 126 -19.43 -1.57 -2.25
CA ARG A 126 -19.70 -2.61 -3.28
C ARG A 126 -18.46 -3.45 -3.62
N HIS A 127 -17.29 -2.82 -3.61
CA HIS A 127 -16.03 -3.51 -3.88
C HIS A 127 -15.62 -4.48 -2.75
N LEU A 128 -16.02 -4.21 -1.51
CA LEU A 128 -15.82 -5.11 -0.37
C LEU A 128 -16.82 -6.27 -0.39
N ASP A 129 -18.08 -5.98 -0.69
CA ASP A 129 -19.15 -6.99 -0.79
C ASP A 129 -18.91 -8.01 -1.91
N ALA A 130 -18.23 -7.59 -2.97
CA ALA A 130 -17.85 -8.45 -4.10
C ALA A 130 -16.60 -9.29 -3.83
N ASP A 131 -15.84 -9.00 -2.76
CA ASP A 131 -14.59 -9.67 -2.47
C ASP A 131 -14.80 -10.87 -1.53
N PRO A 132 -14.58 -12.11 -2.01
CA PRO A 132 -14.84 -13.31 -1.22
C PRO A 132 -14.01 -13.41 0.05
N ARG A 133 -12.89 -12.68 0.14
CA ARG A 133 -12.04 -12.66 1.34
C ARG A 133 -12.74 -11.95 2.50
N PHE A 134 -13.48 -10.88 2.22
CA PHE A 134 -14.24 -10.17 3.24
C PHE A 134 -15.45 -10.99 3.69
N LEU A 135 -16.14 -11.66 2.76
CA LEU A 135 -17.22 -12.59 3.08
C LEU A 135 -16.75 -13.74 3.98
N ALA A 136 -15.56 -14.29 3.73
CA ALA A 136 -14.99 -15.38 4.51
C ALA A 136 -14.67 -14.98 5.96
N VAL A 137 -14.33 -13.71 6.22
CA VAL A 137 -13.95 -13.21 7.55
C VAL A 137 -15.14 -12.63 8.31
N LEU A 138 -15.99 -11.86 7.64
CA LEU A 138 -17.10 -11.14 8.26
C LEU A 138 -18.39 -11.98 8.34
N GLY A 139 -18.47 -13.07 7.57
CA GLY A 139 -19.69 -13.84 7.34
C GLY A 139 -20.68 -13.10 6.45
N ASP A 140 -21.78 -13.78 6.07
CA ASP A 140 -22.88 -13.15 5.35
C ASP A 140 -23.75 -12.33 6.32
N ARG A 141 -23.36 -11.08 6.60
CA ARG A 141 -24.12 -10.15 7.47
C ARG A 141 -25.32 -9.50 6.77
N ARG A 142 -25.70 -9.93 5.57
CA ARG A 142 -26.87 -9.41 4.83
C ARG A 142 -28.20 -9.63 5.56
N THR A 143 -28.23 -10.38 6.67
CA THR A 143 -29.44 -10.74 7.42
C THR A 143 -29.72 -9.91 8.67
N SER A 144 -28.79 -9.10 9.20
CA SER A 144 -28.98 -8.49 10.54
C SER A 144 -29.45 -7.02 10.54
N VAL A 145 -29.42 -6.30 9.42
CA VAL A 145 -29.84 -4.88 9.39
C VAL A 145 -31.34 -4.71 9.07
N ASN A 146 -31.96 -5.68 8.39
CA ASN A 146 -33.39 -5.61 8.04
C ASN A 146 -34.34 -6.10 9.15
N ALA A 147 -33.84 -6.76 10.20
CA ALA A 147 -34.69 -7.27 11.29
C ALA A 147 -35.06 -6.21 12.35
N SER A 148 -34.32 -5.11 12.43
CA SER A 148 -34.55 -4.03 13.42
C SER A 148 -35.41 -2.87 12.91
N ALA A 149 -35.75 -2.83 11.61
CA ALA A 149 -36.54 -1.76 11.01
C ALA A 149 -38.05 -2.06 10.91
N THR A 150 -38.50 -3.28 11.24
CA THR A 150 -39.89 -3.72 11.00
C THR A 150 -40.77 -3.81 12.26
N THR A 151 -40.28 -3.47 13.45
CA THR A 151 -41.03 -3.67 14.72
C THR A 151 -41.55 -2.39 15.41
N SER A 152 -41.43 -1.21 14.81
CA SER A 152 -41.85 0.05 15.45
C SER A 152 -42.98 0.83 14.75
N THR A 153 -43.70 0.22 13.80
CA THR A 153 -44.84 0.87 13.13
C THR A 153 -46.13 0.09 13.30
N GLU A 154 -46.52 -0.22 14.54
CA GLU A 154 -47.88 -0.65 14.89
C GLU A 154 -48.09 -0.51 16.42
N ALA A 155 -48.20 0.72 16.92
CA ALA A 155 -48.91 1.08 18.16
C ALA A 155 -48.81 2.59 18.46
N ARG A 156 -49.68 3.39 17.84
CA ARG A 156 -50.50 4.46 18.48
C ARG A 156 -51.25 5.28 17.45
#